data_AF-A0ABD1VXT0-F1
#
_entry.id   AF-A0ABD1VXT0-F1
#
_cell.length_a   1.000
_cell.length_b   1.000
_cell.length_c   1.000
_cell.angle_alpha   90.00
_cell.angle_beta   90.00
_cell.angle_gamma   90.00
#
_symmetry.space_group_name_H-M   'P 1'
#
loop_
_entity.id
_entity.type
_entity.pdbx_description
1 polymer ?
#
loop_
_entity_poly.entity_id
_entity_poly.type
_entity_poly.pdbx_seq_one_letter_code
_entity_poly.pdbx_strand_id
1 'polypeptide(L)'
;MRRSNARRVKPRLENQMDPIKHQFRSTRPVFRNFNNKNSYSRSRILFYTSILLVLLLFCYILLFWNKDEQKERYGVVIDGGSTGTRVHVFKYEVRNENLVLDFTEKGLKSMKVSPGLSAHVEEPKRAGAAMAELVTFVAVVYFDFDFDLSQFYYIEIEFRH
;
A
#
# COMPACT_ATOMS: atom_id res chain seq x y z
N MET A 1 -67.65 -106.50 -14.58
CA MET A 1 -68.59 -105.44 -14.13
C MET A 1 -67.80 -104.18 -13.81
N ARG A 2 -68.29 -103.03 -14.29
CA ARG A 2 -67.72 -101.68 -14.22
C ARG A 2 -68.02 -101.05 -12.86
N ARG A 3 -67.07 -100.34 -12.23
CA ARG A 3 -67.36 -99.18 -11.37
C ARG A 3 -66.40 -98.03 -11.66
N SER A 4 -66.91 -97.13 -12.49
CA SER A 4 -66.49 -95.73 -12.64
C SER A 4 -66.84 -94.96 -11.37
N ASN A 5 -65.92 -94.15 -10.84
CA ASN A 5 -66.23 -92.98 -10.02
C ASN A 5 -65.12 -91.93 -10.24
N ALA A 6 -65.54 -90.74 -10.68
CA ALA A 6 -64.70 -89.63 -11.07
C ALA A 6 -64.50 -88.64 -9.91
N ARG A 7 -63.42 -87.84 -9.96
CA ARG A 7 -63.50 -86.42 -9.58
C ARG A 7 -62.50 -85.56 -10.36
N ARG A 8 -63.05 -84.66 -11.18
CA ARG A 8 -62.35 -83.51 -11.78
C ARG A 8 -61.84 -82.58 -10.68
N VAL A 9 -60.58 -82.16 -10.76
CA VAL A 9 -60.07 -80.96 -10.08
C VAL A 9 -59.36 -80.08 -11.11
N LYS A 10 -59.61 -78.78 -11.00
CA LYS A 10 -59.50 -77.70 -11.99
C LYS A 10 -58.04 -77.32 -12.36
N PRO A 11 -57.80 -76.72 -13.53
CA PRO A 11 -56.50 -76.19 -13.89
C PRO A 11 -56.34 -74.72 -13.44
N ARG A 12 -55.17 -74.38 -12.89
CA ARG A 12 -54.59 -73.02 -12.88
C ARG A 12 -53.13 -73.18 -12.42
N LEU A 13 -52.14 -73.10 -13.31
CA LEU A 13 -51.54 -71.88 -13.84
C LEU A 13 -50.97 -71.02 -12.70
N GLU A 14 -49.70 -71.26 -12.37
CA GLU A 14 -48.68 -70.25 -12.12
C GLU A 14 -47.33 -70.99 -12.01
N ASN A 15 -46.46 -70.82 -13.01
CA ASN A 15 -45.05 -71.20 -12.88
C ASN A 15 -44.40 -70.23 -11.89
N GLN A 16 -44.30 -70.65 -10.63
CA GLN A 16 -43.46 -69.96 -9.67
C GLN A 16 -42.01 -70.43 -9.91
N MET A 17 -41.34 -69.78 -10.86
CA MET A 17 -39.88 -69.88 -10.97
C MET A 17 -39.26 -69.06 -9.83
N ASP A 18 -38.39 -69.68 -9.05
CA ASP A 18 -37.63 -68.98 -8.01
C ASP A 18 -36.74 -67.90 -8.67
N PRO A 19 -36.75 -66.65 -8.15
CA PRO A 19 -35.93 -65.61 -8.73
C PRO A 19 -34.45 -65.94 -8.53
N ILE A 20 -33.69 -65.89 -9.63
CA ILE A 20 -32.23 -65.97 -9.66
C ILE A 20 -31.67 -64.96 -8.64
N LYS A 21 -31.08 -65.46 -7.56
CA LYS A 21 -30.33 -64.62 -6.61
C LYS A 21 -29.06 -64.13 -7.31
N HIS A 22 -29.16 -62.98 -7.98
CA HIS A 22 -27.98 -62.24 -8.38
C HIS A 22 -27.23 -61.84 -7.11
N GLN A 23 -26.05 -62.43 -6.91
CA GLN A 23 -25.13 -61.98 -5.88
C GLN A 23 -24.71 -60.54 -6.24
N PHE A 24 -25.42 -59.56 -5.69
CA PHE A 24 -24.92 -58.20 -5.67
C PHE A 24 -23.62 -58.22 -4.86
N ARG A 25 -22.49 -58.12 -5.55
CA ARG A 25 -21.21 -57.82 -4.93
C ARG A 25 -21.36 -56.44 -4.30
N SER A 26 -21.73 -56.41 -3.03
CA SER A 26 -21.69 -55.21 -2.21
C SER A 26 -20.24 -54.73 -2.18
N THR A 27 -19.92 -53.74 -3.00
CA THR A 27 -18.70 -52.95 -2.85
C THR A 27 -18.82 -52.25 -1.50
N ARG A 28 -18.29 -52.87 -0.43
CA ARG A 28 -18.14 -52.18 0.85
C ARG A 28 -17.36 -50.89 0.57
N PRO A 29 -17.83 -49.69 0.95
CA PRO A 29 -16.96 -48.55 0.98
C PRO A 29 -15.90 -48.89 2.02
N VAL A 30 -14.69 -49.18 1.56
CA VAL A 30 -13.53 -49.23 2.43
C VAL A 30 -13.35 -47.81 2.91
N PHE A 31 -13.96 -47.47 4.04
CA PHE A 31 -13.57 -46.32 4.84
C PHE A 31 -12.11 -46.59 5.23
N ARG A 32 -11.18 -46.11 4.40
CA ARG A 32 -9.79 -45.97 4.80
C ARG A 32 -9.83 -45.00 5.96
N ASN A 33 -9.70 -45.54 7.17
CA ASN A 33 -9.38 -44.74 8.33
C ASN A 33 -8.03 -44.08 8.00
N PHE A 34 -8.06 -42.81 7.59
CA PHE A 34 -6.84 -42.02 7.43
C PHE A 34 -6.25 -41.89 8.81
N ASN A 35 -5.41 -42.85 9.18
CA ASN A 35 -4.61 -42.80 10.39
C ASN A 35 -3.56 -41.71 10.15
N ASN A 36 -3.98 -40.46 10.32
CA ASN A 36 -3.21 -39.29 9.97
C ASN A 36 -2.19 -39.02 11.07
N LYS A 37 -1.16 -39.86 11.14
CA LYS A 37 0.01 -39.69 12.01
C LYS A 37 0.83 -38.43 11.64
N ASN A 38 0.44 -37.70 10.59
CA ASN A 38 1.09 -36.48 10.13
C ASN A 38 0.60 -35.20 10.86
N SER A 39 -0.28 -35.29 11.85
CA SER A 39 -0.71 -34.11 12.61
C SER A 39 0.44 -33.49 13.40
N TYR A 40 1.36 -34.31 13.91
CA TYR A 40 2.46 -33.83 14.76
C TYR A 40 3.54 -33.08 13.97
N SER A 41 3.92 -33.53 12.76
CA SER A 41 4.88 -32.81 11.91
C SER A 41 4.27 -31.54 11.30
N ARG A 42 2.98 -31.58 10.91
CA ARG A 42 2.26 -30.39 10.42
C ARG A 42 2.18 -29.30 11.50
N SER A 43 1.92 -29.67 12.75
CA SER A 43 1.90 -28.69 13.86
C SER A 43 3.27 -28.03 14.06
N ARG A 44 4.37 -28.80 14.02
CA ARG A 44 5.74 -28.27 14.13
C ARG A 44 6.09 -27.31 12.97
N ILE A 45 5.73 -27.67 11.74
CA ILE A 45 5.93 -26.80 10.57
C ILE A 45 5.19 -25.47 10.75
N LEU A 46 3.92 -25.52 11.19
CA LEU A 46 3.13 -24.32 11.47
C LEU A 46 3.75 -23.42 12.55
N PHE A 47 4.33 -24.02 13.60
CA PHE A 47 5.07 -23.28 14.63
C PHE A 47 6.30 -22.57 14.05
N TYR A 48 7.11 -23.26 13.25
CA TYR A 48 8.29 -22.63 12.63
C TYR A 48 7.91 -21.53 11.64
N THR A 49 6.86 -21.71 10.83
CA THR A 49 6.38 -20.67 9.91
C THR A 49 5.84 -19.46 10.66
N SER A 50 5.15 -19.67 11.79
CA SER A 50 4.66 -18.59 12.65
C SER A 50 5.82 -17.80 13.26
N ILE A 51 6.83 -18.49 13.80
CA ILE A 51 8.03 -17.87 14.34
C ILE A 51 8.75 -17.05 13.27
N LEU A 52 8.94 -17.61 12.07
CA LEU A 52 9.58 -16.91 10.95
C LEU A 52 8.81 -15.66 10.57
N LEU A 53 7.47 -15.73 10.51
CA LEU A 53 6.63 -14.59 10.16
C LEU A 53 6.69 -13.48 11.21
N VAL A 54 6.70 -13.85 12.50
CA VAL A 54 6.91 -12.89 13.60
C VAL A 54 8.30 -12.27 13.53
N LEU A 55 9.33 -13.06 13.22
CA LEU A 55 10.71 -12.58 13.12
C LEU A 55 10.86 -11.62 11.92
N LEU A 56 10.23 -11.92 10.79
CA LEU A 56 10.16 -11.03 9.63
C LEU A 56 9.40 -9.75 9.94
N LEU A 57 8.24 -9.83 10.62
CA LEU A 57 7.50 -8.65 11.06
C LEU A 57 8.31 -7.81 12.05
N PHE A 58 8.99 -8.47 12.98
CA PHE A 58 9.85 -7.81 13.95
C PHE A 58 11.05 -7.14 13.28
N CYS A 59 11.72 -7.81 12.34
CA CYS A 59 12.77 -7.21 11.51
C CYS A 59 12.23 -6.05 10.68
N TYR A 60 11.04 -6.18 10.08
CA TYR A 60 10.39 -5.11 9.34
C TYR A 60 10.12 -3.90 10.25
N ILE A 61 9.53 -4.12 11.42
CA ILE A 61 9.34 -3.08 12.42
C ILE A 61 10.69 -2.46 12.77
N LEU A 62 11.70 -3.23 13.20
CA LEU A 62 13.02 -2.65 13.54
C LEU A 62 13.68 -1.85 12.41
N LEU A 63 13.53 -2.28 11.15
CA LEU A 63 14.13 -1.61 9.99
C LEU A 63 13.34 -0.39 9.51
N PHE A 64 12.02 -0.36 9.72
CA PHE A 64 11.12 0.68 9.18
C PHE A 64 10.47 1.56 10.26
N TRP A 65 10.63 1.25 11.55
CA TRP A 65 10.03 1.96 12.68
C TRP A 65 10.68 3.32 12.95
N ASN A 66 11.98 3.46 12.66
CA ASN A 66 12.73 4.71 12.82
C ASN A 66 12.97 5.42 11.48
N LYS A 67 11.98 5.41 10.59
CA LYS A 67 11.90 6.49 9.62
C LYS A 67 11.28 7.67 10.34
N ASP A 68 12.07 8.31 11.20
CA ASP A 68 11.87 9.74 11.39
C ASP A 68 12.06 10.31 9.99
N GLU A 69 10.95 10.51 9.28
CA GLU A 69 10.89 11.53 8.26
C GLU A 69 11.25 12.81 8.99
N GLN A 70 12.55 13.09 9.11
CA GLN A 70 13.00 14.46 9.20
C GLN A 70 12.55 15.09 7.91
N LYS A 71 11.29 15.52 7.89
CA LYS A 71 10.69 16.24 6.78
C LYS A 71 11.63 17.40 6.56
N GLU A 72 12.33 17.34 5.45
CA GLU A 72 13.28 18.37 5.07
C GLU A 72 12.49 19.66 5.05
N ARG A 73 12.88 20.62 5.89
CA ARG A 73 12.17 21.89 5.99
C ARG A 73 12.89 22.89 5.13
N TYR A 74 12.14 23.81 4.54
CA TYR A 74 12.68 24.82 3.65
C TYR A 74 12.20 26.20 4.10
N GLY A 75 13.12 27.16 4.07
CA GLY A 75 12.82 28.56 4.30
C GLY A 75 13.03 29.36 3.02
N VAL A 76 12.20 30.37 2.81
CA VAL A 76 12.26 31.26 1.65
C VAL A 76 12.42 32.69 2.16
N VAL A 77 13.44 33.39 1.68
CA VAL A 77 13.68 34.81 1.97
C VAL A 77 13.71 35.58 0.67
N ILE A 78 12.92 36.67 0.59
CA ILE A 78 12.88 37.57 -0.55
C ILE A 78 13.48 38.92 -0.14
N ASP A 79 14.58 39.31 -0.78
CA ASP A 79 15.29 40.58 -0.57
C ASP A 79 14.91 41.57 -1.67
N GLY A 80 14.13 42.60 -1.32
CA GLY A 80 13.61 43.63 -2.21
C GLY A 80 14.56 44.80 -2.47
N GLY A 81 15.73 44.54 -3.06
CA GLY A 81 16.69 45.60 -3.41
C GLY A 81 16.23 46.47 -4.59
N SER A 82 16.65 47.74 -4.62
CA SER A 82 16.29 48.69 -5.70
C SER A 82 16.87 48.33 -7.07
N THR A 83 18.07 47.74 -7.07
CA THR A 83 18.76 47.27 -8.29
C THR A 83 18.40 45.84 -8.67
N GLY A 84 17.51 45.21 -7.91
CA GLY A 84 17.03 43.87 -8.18
C GLY A 84 16.58 43.15 -6.93
N THR A 85 15.62 42.27 -7.13
CA THR A 85 14.99 41.48 -6.08
C THR A 85 15.56 40.08 -6.10
N ARG A 86 15.96 39.56 -4.95
CA ARG A 86 16.53 38.21 -4.83
C ARG A 86 15.59 37.32 -4.05
N VAL A 87 15.58 36.04 -4.39
CA VAL A 87 14.99 34.99 -3.55
C VAL A 87 16.07 33.99 -3.18
N HIS A 88 16.06 33.58 -1.92
CA HIS A 88 16.92 32.54 -1.36
C HIS A 88 16.03 31.46 -0.77
N VAL A 89 16.17 30.23 -1.26
CA VAL A 89 15.53 29.04 -0.71
C VAL A 89 16.60 28.21 -0.04
N PHE A 90 16.48 27.98 1.26
CA PHE A 90 17.44 27.19 2.03
C PHE A 90 16.75 26.04 2.76
N LYS A 91 17.41 24.89 2.78
CA LYS A 91 17.03 23.76 3.63
C LYS A 91 17.43 24.05 5.07
N TYR A 92 16.59 23.65 6.02
CA TYR A 92 16.89 23.75 7.43
C TYR A 92 16.34 22.56 8.21
N GLU A 93 16.95 22.33 9.37
CA GLU A 93 16.54 21.32 10.34
C GLU A 93 16.40 21.95 11.72
N VAL A 94 15.44 21.49 12.50
CA VAL A 94 15.32 21.87 13.92
C VAL A 94 15.92 20.75 14.75
N ARG A 95 17.12 20.96 15.27
CA ARG A 95 17.84 19.99 16.12
C ARG A 95 17.93 20.55 17.53
N ASN A 96 17.36 19.84 18.51
CA ASN A 96 17.40 20.25 19.92
C ASN A 96 16.99 21.72 20.12
N GLU A 97 15.85 22.12 19.55
CA GLU A 97 15.32 23.50 19.57
C GLU A 97 16.14 24.56 18.80
N ASN A 98 17.28 24.18 18.22
CA ASN A 98 18.10 25.06 17.41
C ASN A 98 17.82 24.87 15.92
N LEU A 99 17.77 26.00 15.20
CA LEU A 99 17.56 26.04 13.77
C LEU A 99 18.91 25.96 13.05
N VAL A 100 19.12 24.88 12.30
CA VAL A 100 20.36 24.62 11.55
C VAL A 100 20.08 24.82 10.07
N LEU A 101 20.70 25.82 9.47
CA LEU A 101 20.54 26.19 8.07
C LEU A 101 21.61 25.51 7.21
N ASP A 102 21.22 24.89 6.11
CA ASP A 102 22.13 24.30 5.14
C ASP A 102 22.45 25.30 4.02
N PHE A 103 23.61 25.95 4.14
CA PHE A 103 24.12 26.90 3.15
C PHE A 103 25.01 26.26 2.08
N THR A 104 25.05 24.93 1.98
CA THR A 104 25.79 24.26 0.91
C THR A 104 25.09 24.44 -0.44
N GLU A 105 25.77 24.15 -1.55
CA GLU A 105 25.17 24.22 -2.90
C GLU A 105 23.92 23.34 -3.07
N LYS A 106 23.80 22.29 -2.25
CA LYS A 106 22.62 21.42 -2.23
C LYS A 106 21.51 21.96 -1.34
N GLY A 107 21.85 22.67 -0.28
CA GLY A 107 20.88 23.22 0.67
C GLY A 107 20.34 24.59 0.28
N LEU A 108 21.10 25.38 -0.50
CA LEU A 108 20.78 26.76 -0.85
C LEU A 108 20.65 26.97 -2.35
N LYS A 109 19.49 27.46 -2.79
CA LYS A 109 19.29 27.94 -4.16
C LYS A 109 18.81 29.38 -4.17
N SER A 110 19.34 30.15 -5.11
CA SER A 110 19.09 31.59 -5.18
C SER A 110 18.81 32.05 -6.60
N MET A 111 17.93 33.03 -6.75
CA MET A 111 17.66 33.70 -8.02
C MET A 111 17.53 35.21 -7.80
N LYS A 112 17.87 36.00 -8.82
CA LYS A 112 17.70 37.45 -8.85
C LYS A 112 16.94 37.87 -10.11
N VAL A 113 15.95 38.74 -9.95
CA VAL A 113 15.34 39.50 -11.05
C VAL A 113 15.83 40.95 -11.03
N SER A 114 15.92 41.58 -12.18
CA SER A 114 16.35 42.99 -12.34
C SER A 114 15.49 43.69 -13.40
N PRO A 115 15.06 44.94 -13.20
CA PRO A 115 15.32 45.80 -12.04
C PRO A 115 14.54 45.35 -10.78
N GLY A 116 14.77 46.01 -9.64
CA GLY A 116 14.09 45.67 -8.37
C GLY A 116 12.61 46.05 -8.35
N LEU A 117 11.85 45.56 -7.36
CA LEU A 117 10.41 45.86 -7.25
C LEU A 117 10.11 47.37 -7.20
N SER A 118 11.00 48.16 -6.58
CA SER A 118 10.85 49.61 -6.50
C SER A 118 10.94 50.32 -7.85
N ALA A 119 11.50 49.69 -8.89
CA ALA A 119 11.50 50.24 -10.24
C ALA A 119 10.13 50.15 -10.93
N HIS A 120 9.18 49.43 -10.32
CA HIS A 120 7.84 49.19 -10.86
C HIS A 120 6.73 49.87 -10.04
N VAL A 121 7.05 50.89 -9.24
CA VAL A 121 6.08 51.61 -8.38
C VAL A 121 4.89 52.15 -9.18
N GLU A 122 5.15 52.66 -10.39
CA GLU A 122 4.11 53.22 -11.27
C GLU A 122 3.36 52.14 -12.06
N GLU A 123 3.90 50.92 -12.16
CA GLU A 123 3.29 49.79 -12.89
C GLU A 123 3.26 48.51 -12.02
N PRO A 124 2.29 48.39 -11.11
CA PRO A 124 2.17 47.23 -10.21
C PRO A 124 2.07 45.89 -10.94
N LYS A 125 1.55 45.87 -12.17
CA LYS A 125 1.52 44.66 -13.01
C LYS A 125 2.93 44.13 -13.32
N ARG A 126 3.89 45.03 -13.58
CA ARG A 126 5.29 44.64 -13.81
C ARG A 126 5.96 44.13 -12.55
N ALA A 127 5.66 44.74 -11.39
CA ALA A 127 6.11 44.21 -10.09
C ALA A 127 5.56 42.79 -9.84
N GLY A 128 4.28 42.57 -10.14
CA GLY A 128 3.64 41.26 -10.04
C GLY A 128 4.28 40.22 -10.97
N ALA A 129 4.62 40.59 -12.21
CA ALA A 129 5.32 39.69 -13.13
C ALA A 129 6.72 39.30 -12.62
N ALA A 130 7.50 40.27 -12.10
CA ALA A 130 8.80 40.00 -11.49
C ALA A 130 8.70 39.09 -10.26
N MET A 131 7.65 39.27 -9.43
CA MET A 131 7.36 38.39 -8.30
C MET A 131 6.94 36.99 -8.75
N ALA A 132 6.12 36.87 -9.79
CA ALA A 132 5.67 35.59 -10.31
C ALA A 132 6.86 34.73 -10.81
N GLU A 133 7.87 35.36 -11.41
CA GLU A 133 9.10 34.70 -11.80
C GLU A 133 9.86 34.12 -10.59
N LEU A 134 10.02 34.91 -9.52
CA LEU A 134 10.67 34.44 -8.29
C LEU A 134 9.89 33.30 -7.62
N VAL A 135 8.56 33.39 -7.53
CA VAL A 135 7.72 32.34 -6.95
C VAL A 135 7.76 31.07 -7.81
N THR A 136 7.81 31.20 -9.13
CA THR A 136 7.94 30.06 -10.04
C THR A 136 9.27 29.35 -9.82
N PHE A 137 10.37 30.11 -9.68
CA PHE A 137 11.66 29.54 -9.30
C PHE A 137 11.60 28.79 -7.98
N VAL A 138 10.98 29.38 -6.95
CA VAL A 138 10.79 28.70 -5.66
C VAL A 138 10.04 27.39 -5.84
N ALA A 139 8.93 27.37 -6.57
CA ALA A 139 8.17 26.15 -6.83
C ALA A 139 9.03 25.08 -7.51
N VAL A 140 9.77 25.43 -8.56
CA VAL A 140 10.70 24.51 -9.24
C VAL A 140 11.77 23.97 -8.28
N VAL A 141 12.32 24.84 -7.42
CA VAL A 141 13.30 24.44 -6.42
C VAL A 141 12.70 23.46 -5.41
N TYR A 142 11.48 23.69 -4.93
CA TYR A 142 10.78 22.75 -4.06
C TYR A 142 10.58 21.38 -4.73
N PHE A 143 10.21 21.34 -6.02
CA PHE A 143 10.09 20.07 -6.75
C PHE A 143 11.41 19.35 -6.97
N ASP A 144 12.49 20.10 -7.18
CA ASP A 144 13.84 19.51 -7.35
C ASP A 144 14.39 18.99 -6.01
N PHE A 145 13.96 19.59 -4.90
CA PHE A 145 14.31 19.14 -3.56
C PHE A 145 13.42 18.01 -3.03
N ASP A 146 12.14 17.99 -3.40
CA ASP A 146 11.14 17.05 -2.90
C ASP A 146 10.46 16.37 -4.11
N PHE A 147 11.00 15.21 -4.53
CA PHE A 147 10.32 14.34 -5.51
C PHE A 147 9.21 13.52 -4.82
N ASP A 148 8.45 14.17 -3.93
CA ASP A 148 7.30 13.58 -3.26
C ASP A 148 6.11 14.55 -3.41
N LEU A 149 5.16 14.15 -4.26
CA LEU A 149 3.98 14.94 -4.65
C LEU A 149 2.98 15.16 -3.49
N SER A 150 3.34 14.81 -2.26
CA SER A 150 2.49 14.90 -1.07
C SER A 150 2.57 16.25 -0.32
N GLN A 151 3.50 17.15 -0.69
CA GLN A 151 3.76 18.40 0.05
C GLN A 151 3.21 19.68 -0.61
N PHE A 152 2.18 19.56 -1.47
CA PHE A 152 1.45 20.73 -1.99
C PHE A 152 0.63 21.42 -0.89
N TYR A 153 1.27 22.11 0.05
CA TYR A 153 0.58 22.95 1.01
C TYR A 153 1.26 24.31 1.14
N TYR A 154 0.49 25.34 0.74
CA TYR A 154 0.57 26.76 1.10
C TYR A 154 1.97 27.36 1.33
N ILE A 155 2.44 28.15 0.37
CA ILE A 155 3.44 29.20 0.63
C ILE A 155 2.71 30.34 1.35
N GLU A 156 2.75 30.35 2.68
CA GLU A 156 2.28 31.48 3.48
C GLU A 156 3.37 32.56 3.51
N ILE A 157 3.13 33.69 2.85
CA ILE A 157 4.04 34.83 2.83
C ILE A 157 3.65 35.75 3.99
N GLU A 158 4.36 35.65 5.11
CA GLU A 158 4.20 36.56 6.25
C GLU A 158 5.05 37.82 6.05
N PHE A 159 4.39 38.98 5.91
CA PHE A 159 5.06 40.27 5.87
C PHE A 159 5.20 40.82 7.30
N ARG A 160 6.41 40.81 7.87
CA ARG A 160 6.71 41.60 9.07
C ARG A 160 6.96 43.05 8.69
N HIS A 161 6.12 43.94 9.20
CA HIS A 161 6.24 45.40 9.11
C HIS A 161 7.22 45.97 10.13
#